data_AF-A0A7S0I5M7-F1
#
_entry.id   AF-A0A7S0I5M7-F1
#
_cell.length_a   1.000
_cell.length_b   1.000
_cell.length_c   1.000
_cell.angle_alpha   90.00
_cell.angle_beta   90.00
_cell.angle_gamma   90.00
#
_symmetry.space_group_name_H-M   'P 1'
#
loop_
_entity.id
_entity.type
_entity.pdbx_description
1 polymer ?
#
loop_
_entity_poly.entity_id
_entity_poly.type
_entity_poly.pdbx_seq_one_letter_code
_entity_poly.pdbx_strand_id
1 'polypeptide(L)'
;QVVQQLLALPVPDDDGPESSLAAALALALCRLQRLRREQPKVQPRILLAHASPDVPDHHLACMNCFFAAQKQDTLVDTLALAPRDSLLLQQAAELTGGNYLRPDAQAWE
;
A
#
# COMPACT_ATOMS: atom_id res chain seq x y z
N GLN A 1 10.96 5.31 14.27
CA GLN A 1 11.54 4.03 14.68
C GLN A 1 11.06 2.85 13.81
N VAL A 2 9.74 2.59 13.66
CA VAL A 2 9.24 1.48 12.82
C VAL A 2 9.62 1.61 11.34
N VAL A 3 9.49 2.80 10.76
CA VAL A 3 9.89 3.04 9.35
C VAL A 3 11.38 2.78 9.13
N GLN A 4 12.25 3.10 10.09
CA GLN A 4 13.68 2.79 10.02
C GLN A 4 13.94 1.28 10.06
N GLN A 5 13.19 0.53 10.87
CA GLN A 5 13.29 -0.93 10.89
C GLN A 5 12.85 -1.54 9.56
N LEU A 6 11.83 -0.98 8.92
CA LEU A 6 11.37 -1.42 7.59
C LEU A 6 12.39 -1.09 6.49
N LEU A 7 13.06 0.06 6.56
CA LEU A 7 14.11 0.46 5.62
C LEU A 7 15.40 -0.35 5.77
N ALA A 8 15.67 -0.85 6.98
CA ALA A 8 16.83 -1.70 7.24
C ALA A 8 16.63 -3.14 6.73
N LEU A 9 15.43 -3.49 6.25
CA LEU A 9 15.21 -4.80 5.64
C LEU A 9 15.88 -4.85 4.26
N PRO A 10 16.55 -5.97 3.92
CA PRO A 10 17.11 -6.14 2.60
C PRO A 10 15.98 -6.07 1.58
N VAL A 11 16.08 -5.11 0.65
CA VAL A 11 15.20 -5.07 -0.51
C VAL A 11 15.58 -6.28 -1.37
N PRO A 12 14.63 -7.19 -1.67
CA PRO A 12 14.93 -8.35 -2.51
C PRO A 12 15.39 -7.88 -3.89
N ASP A 13 16.34 -8.62 -4.47
CA ASP A 13 16.74 -8.44 -5.87
C ASP A 13 15.53 -8.59 -6.80
N ASP A 14 15.61 -8.02 -8.01
CA ASP A 14 14.52 -7.97 -9.00
C ASP A 14 13.97 -9.37 -9.38
N ASP A 15 14.74 -10.43 -9.15
CA ASP A 15 14.38 -11.84 -9.35
C ASP A 15 13.54 -12.46 -8.21
N GLY A 16 13.09 -11.65 -7.24
CA GLY A 16 12.23 -12.09 -6.14
C GLY A 16 10.83 -12.52 -6.60
N PRO A 17 10.09 -13.31 -5.78
CA PRO A 17 8.72 -13.70 -6.10
C PRO A 17 7.83 -12.46 -6.27
N GLU A 18 6.99 -12.47 -7.31
CA GLU A 18 6.07 -11.38 -7.59
C GLU A 18 5.16 -11.08 -6.39
N SER A 19 5.02 -9.80 -6.06
CA SER A 19 4.12 -9.35 -5.01
C SER A 19 2.66 -9.45 -5.45
N SER A 20 1.86 -10.27 -4.76
CA SER A 20 0.41 -10.35 -4.98
C SER A 20 -0.32 -9.21 -4.24
N LEU A 21 -0.01 -7.97 -4.62
CA LEU A 21 -0.51 -6.75 -3.98
C LEU A 21 -2.04 -6.67 -3.99
N ALA A 22 -2.66 -7.00 -5.13
CA ALA A 22 -4.11 -6.97 -5.28
C ALA A 22 -4.81 -7.95 -4.33
N ALA A 23 -4.27 -9.15 -4.14
CA ALA A 23 -4.84 -10.15 -3.23
C ALA A 23 -4.77 -9.67 -1.77
N ALA A 24 -3.62 -9.10 -1.37
CA ALA A 24 -3.44 -8.53 -0.04
C ALA A 24 -4.43 -7.38 0.23
N LEU A 25 -4.61 -6.47 -0.73
CA LEU A 25 -5.58 -5.36 -0.64
C LEU A 25 -7.02 -5.86 -0.55
N ALA A 26 -7.41 -6.81 -1.40
CA ALA A 26 -8.75 -7.39 -1.36
C ALA A 26 -9.05 -8.05 0.00
N LEU A 27 -8.09 -8.79 0.55
CA LEU A 27 -8.21 -9.37 1.89
C LEU A 27 -8.34 -8.30 2.97
N ALA A 28 -7.51 -7.25 2.93
CA ALA A 28 -7.57 -6.15 3.87
C ALA A 28 -8.96 -5.48 3.85
N LEU A 29 -9.48 -5.15 2.67
CA LEU A 29 -10.81 -4.54 2.50
C LEU A 29 -11.93 -5.44 3.03
N CYS A 30 -11.90 -6.73 2.74
CA CYS A 30 -12.86 -7.69 3.29
C CYS A 30 -12.81 -7.73 4.83
N ARG A 31 -11.61 -7.68 5.42
CA ARG A 31 -11.44 -7.65 6.88
C ARG A 31 -11.93 -6.35 7.49
N LEU A 32 -11.66 -5.20 6.85
CA LEU A 32 -12.16 -3.91 7.29
C LEU A 32 -13.69 -3.85 7.23
N GLN A 33 -14.31 -4.41 6.19
CA GLN A 33 -15.75 -4.47 6.11
C GLN A 33 -16.37 -5.28 7.25
N ARG A 34 -15.75 -6.40 7.63
CA ARG A 34 -16.17 -7.17 8.80
C ARG A 34 -16.00 -6.35 10.09
N LEU A 35 -14.84 -5.70 10.27
CA LEU A 35 -14.56 -4.86 11.43
C LEU A 35 -15.57 -3.71 11.57
N ARG A 36 -15.95 -3.04 10.47
CA ARG A 36 -16.96 -1.97 10.48
C ARG A 36 -18.34 -2.47 10.92
N ARG A 37 -18.70 -3.71 10.59
CA ARG A 37 -19.96 -4.33 11.05
C ARG A 37 -19.94 -4.62 12.55
N GLU A 38 -18.80 -5.02 13.08
CA GLU A 38 -18.60 -5.31 14.50
C GLU A 38 -18.43 -4.02 15.33
N GLN A 39 -17.80 -2.99 14.75
CA GLN A 39 -17.46 -1.73 15.40
C GLN A 39 -17.78 -0.53 14.48
N PRO A 40 -19.04 -0.04 14.43
CA PRO A 40 -19.47 0.99 13.48
C PRO A 40 -18.77 2.35 13.61
N LYS A 41 -18.13 2.63 14.75
CA LYS A 41 -17.43 3.89 15.02
C LYS A 41 -15.95 3.88 14.59
N VAL A 42 -15.42 2.71 14.19
CA VAL A 42 -14.02 2.61 13.77
C VAL A 42 -13.83 3.26 12.40
N GLN A 43 -12.77 4.05 12.26
CA GLN A 43 -12.37 4.65 10.98
C GLN A 43 -11.04 4.01 10.56
N PRO A 44 -11.09 2.86 9.86
CA PRO A 44 -9.89 2.14 9.53
C PRO A 44 -9.11 2.83 8.39
N ARG A 45 -7.80 2.66 8.41
CA ARG A 45 -6.87 3.09 7.36
C ARG A 45 -5.97 1.92 6.99
N ILE A 46 -5.52 1.87 5.74
CA ILE A 46 -4.57 0.87 5.24
C ILE A 46 -3.22 1.54 5.04
N LEU A 47 -2.13 0.93 5.51
CA LEU A 47 -0.77 1.28 5.15
C LEU A 47 -0.22 0.22 4.19
N LEU A 48 0.15 0.63 2.99
CA LEU A 48 0.68 -0.21 1.92
C LEU A 48 2.19 -0.02 1.80
N ALA A 49 2.97 -0.93 2.38
CA ALA A 49 4.42 -0.93 2.23
C ALA A 49 4.80 -1.81 1.02
N HIS A 50 5.50 -1.21 0.06
CA HIS A 50 5.85 -1.87 -1.19
C HIS A 50 7.36 -1.78 -1.44
N ALA A 51 8.02 -2.94 -1.46
CA ALA A 51 9.46 -3.08 -1.63
C ALA A 51 9.86 -3.79 -2.93
N SER A 52 8.89 -4.06 -3.82
CA SER A 52 9.10 -4.67 -5.14
C SER A 52 8.88 -3.64 -6.25
N PRO A 53 9.26 -3.91 -7.51
CA PRO A 53 8.80 -3.12 -8.64
C PRO A 53 7.29 -3.33 -8.93
N ASP A 54 6.71 -2.38 -9.66
CA ASP A 54 5.35 -2.50 -10.17
C ASP A 54 5.28 -3.57 -11.27
N VAL A 55 4.32 -4.50 -11.14
CA VAL A 55 4.01 -5.51 -12.17
C VAL A 55 2.80 -5.03 -12.99
N PRO A 56 2.95 -4.76 -14.31
CA PRO A 56 1.86 -4.21 -15.13
C PRO A 56 0.58 -5.05 -15.12
N ASP A 57 0.70 -6.38 -15.10
CA ASP A 57 -0.44 -7.30 -15.11
C ASP A 57 -1.31 -7.19 -13.85
N HIS A 58 -0.73 -6.71 -12.74
CA HIS A 58 -1.45 -6.50 -11.48
C HIS A 58 -2.14 -5.14 -11.39
N HIS A 59 -1.89 -4.23 -12.34
CA HIS A 59 -2.37 -2.85 -12.29
C HIS A 59 -3.90 -2.78 -12.19
N LEU A 60 -4.61 -3.45 -13.10
CA LEU A 60 -6.08 -3.44 -13.11
C LEU A 60 -6.69 -4.01 -11.82
N ALA A 61 -6.11 -5.08 -11.31
CA ALA A 61 -6.59 -5.71 -10.07
C ALA A 61 -6.37 -4.80 -8.85
N CYS A 62 -5.23 -4.11 -8.78
CA CYS A 62 -4.93 -3.14 -7.73
C CYS A 62 -5.86 -1.92 -7.83
N MET A 63 -6.07 -1.38 -9.03
CA MET A 63 -6.99 -0.26 -9.28
C MET A 63 -8.42 -0.56 -8.82
N ASN A 64 -8.93 -1.76 -9.09
CA ASN A 64 -10.24 -2.19 -8.58
C ASN A 64 -10.30 -2.17 -7.05
N CYS A 65 -9.20 -2.55 -6.37
CA CYS A 65 -9.11 -2.46 -4.92
C CYS A 65 -9.09 -1.00 -4.43
N PHE A 66 -8.38 -0.10 -5.12
CA PHE A 66 -8.34 1.32 -4.75
C PHE A 66 -9.72 1.99 -4.91
N PHE A 67 -10.45 1.69 -5.99
CA PHE A 67 -11.82 2.17 -6.14
C PHE A 67 -12.76 1.60 -5.09
N ALA A 68 -12.58 0.33 -4.69
CA ALA A 68 -13.33 -0.26 -3.59
C ALA A 68 -13.01 0.43 -2.25
N ALA A 69 -11.74 0.73 -1.98
CA ALA A 69 -11.31 1.46 -0.79
C ALA A 69 -11.91 2.87 -0.73
N GLN A 70 -11.87 3.60 -1.85
CA GLN A 70 -12.48 4.92 -2.00
C GLN A 70 -13.99 4.86 -1.73
N LYS A 71 -14.71 3.91 -2.35
CA LYS A 71 -16.16 3.74 -2.13
C LYS A 71 -16.50 3.40 -0.67
N GLN A 72 -15.59 2.73 0.03
CA GLN A 72 -15.75 2.40 1.43
C GLN A 72 -15.25 3.52 2.36
N ASP A 73 -14.81 4.67 1.85
CA ASP A 73 -14.22 5.74 2.67
C ASP A 73 -13.08 5.19 3.55
N THR A 74 -12.16 4.45 2.94
CA THR A 74 -10.95 3.91 3.58
C THR A 74 -9.72 4.53 2.93
N LEU A 75 -8.97 5.29 3.72
CA LEU A 75 -7.72 5.91 3.28
C LEU A 75 -6.62 4.85 3.12
N VAL A 76 -5.87 4.92 2.02
CA VAL A 76 -4.71 4.06 1.76
C VAL A 76 -3.45 4.93 1.74
N ASP A 77 -2.70 4.90 2.84
CA ASP A 77 -1.35 5.46 2.88
C ASP A 77 -0.39 4.49 2.21
N THR A 78 0.53 4.99 1.40
CA THR A 78 1.51 4.19 0.67
C THR A 78 2.92 4.52 1.09
N LEU A 79 3.76 3.51 1.21
CA LEU A 79 5.17 3.60 1.56
C LEU A 79 5.99 2.89 0.49
N ALA A 80 6.65 3.68 -0.36
CA ALA A 80 7.57 3.20 -1.38
C ALA A 80 8.93 2.89 -0.74
N LEU A 81 9.24 1.60 -0.58
CA LEU A 81 10.54 1.10 -0.10
C LEU A 81 11.46 0.68 -1.25
N ALA A 82 10.89 0.44 -2.43
CA ALA A 82 11.66 0.13 -3.62
C ALA A 82 12.54 1.34 -4.06
N PRO A 83 13.68 1.11 -4.72
CA PRO A 83 14.56 2.18 -5.18
C PRO A 83 13.92 3.14 -6.18
N ARG A 84 12.87 2.70 -6.89
CA ARG A 84 12.17 3.48 -7.92
C ARG A 84 10.80 3.92 -7.41
N ASP A 85 10.33 5.06 -7.90
CA ASP A 85 8.95 5.47 -7.68
C ASP A 85 7.98 4.48 -8.29
N SER A 86 6.87 4.25 -7.59
CA SER A 86 5.76 3.44 -8.07
C SER A 86 4.60 4.37 -8.43
N LEU A 87 4.23 4.37 -9.71
CA LEU A 87 3.05 5.10 -10.18
C LEU A 87 1.78 4.50 -9.54
N LEU A 88 1.77 3.18 -9.35
CA LEU A 88 0.65 2.48 -8.74
C LEU A 88 0.38 2.96 -7.30
N LEU A 89 1.44 3.14 -6.50
CA LEU A 89 1.32 3.64 -5.12
C LEU A 89 0.91 5.11 -5.05
N GLN A 90 1.36 5.93 -6.01
CA GLN A 90 0.92 7.32 -6.12
C GLN A 90 -0.57 7.40 -6.44
N GLN A 91 -1.04 6.60 -7.41
CA GLN A 91 -2.45 6.49 -7.75
C GLN A 91 -3.31 6.02 -6.57
N ALA A 92 -2.82 5.04 -5.80
CA ALA A 92 -3.52 4.57 -4.61
C ALA A 92 -3.75 5.68 -3.57
N ALA A 93 -2.71 6.46 -3.29
CA ALA A 93 -2.77 7.58 -2.36
C ALA A 93 -3.72 8.68 -2.89
N GLU A 94 -3.57 9.07 -4.15
CA GLU A 94 -4.41 10.12 -4.77
C GLU A 94 -5.89 9.74 -4.80
N LEU A 95 -6.22 8.53 -5.27
CA LEU A 95 -7.61 8.09 -5.40
C LEU A 95 -8.33 7.95 -4.06
N THR A 96 -7.60 7.55 -3.03
CA THR A 96 -8.19 7.32 -1.70
C THR A 96 -8.05 8.52 -0.77
N GLY A 97 -7.31 9.56 -1.16
CA GLY A 97 -6.96 10.69 -0.28
C GLY A 97 -5.96 10.33 0.82
N GLY A 98 -5.17 9.26 0.63
CA GLY A 98 -4.08 8.87 1.52
C GLY A 98 -2.77 9.59 1.21
N ASN A 99 -1.72 9.29 1.98
CA ASN A 99 -0.40 9.88 1.80
C ASN A 99 0.53 8.95 1.01
N TYR A 100 1.28 9.50 0.06
CA TYR A 100 2.42 8.81 -0.54
C TYR A 100 3.70 9.19 0.21
N LEU A 101 4.38 8.19 0.77
CA LEU A 101 5.62 8.34 1.51
C LEU A 101 6.75 7.63 0.78
N ARG A 102 7.81 8.37 0.49
CA ARG A 102 9.10 7.83 0.07
C ARG A 102 10.17 8.35 1.01
N PRO A 103 10.71 7.51 1.90
CA PRO A 103 11.80 7.93 2.76
C PRO A 103 13.08 8.07 1.94
N ASP A 104 13.64 9.28 1.92
CA ASP A 104 15.00 9.49 1.42
C ASP A 104 15.99 8.81 2.37
N ALA A 105 16.81 7.91 1.84
CA ALA A 105 17.88 7.25 2.62
C ALA A 105 18.92 8.26 3.16
N GLN A 106 18.99 9.48 2.59
CA GLN A 106 19.94 10.54 2.98
C GLN A 106 19.34 11.66 3.86
N ALA A 107 18.03 11.75 4.05
CA ALA A 107 17.42 12.91 4.71
C ALA A 107 17.40 12.87 6.25
N TRP A 108 18.08 11.88 6.86
CA TRP A 108 18.00 11.60 8.30
C TRP A 108 19.37 11.38 8.98
N GLU A 109 20.46 11.82 8.34
CA GLU A 109 21.77 12.01 9.01
C GLU A 109 21.76 13.31 9.84
#